data_AF-A0A355XWQ1-F1
#
_entry.id   AF-A0A355XWQ1-F1
#
_cell.length_a   1.000
_cell.length_b   1.000
_cell.length_c   1.000
_cell.angle_alpha   90.00
_cell.angle_beta   90.00
_cell.angle_gamma   90.00
#
_symmetry.space_group_name_H-M   'P 1'
#
loop_
_entity.id
_entity.type
_entity.pdbx_description
1 polymer ?
#
loop_
_entity_poly.entity_id
_entity_poly.type
_entity_poly.pdbx_seq_one_letter_code
_entity_poly.pdbx_strand_id
1 'polypeptide(L)'
;AVTQGFGHVGNLNAALGEAVYMMGLENNSDIVKMASYAPIFANINETRWRPDMIQFNATRAMGTPSYYVQRIMADNVGTRIMTVKQDNPYTTNPDNVKMKPATCTVGVGTWGTQASFEEKALTLLPNTSTKPIDKTEVRGQWNKDGNVVKQTSWEEGSVKLNSQLFTSDEYTYKVRARKDKGNEGFLIVFNYVDEDNYCWLNLGGWGNSQHAIEQVTDGSKTQIAAAQGHVEEGRWYDVEIHVKGDSIYTSIDGKQIFATKMKPSTFAGFFSSATYNEPTGEYIVKLVNTSSEATTARINLKNHKSSVGRVVRLTGDKGTAENTIDELTRVVPTEEQVSPDADGVTLDIPANSLNIVRIK
;
A
#
# COMPACT_ATOMS: atom_id res chain seq x y z
N ALA A 1 -4.62 -0.80 8.95
CA ALA A 1 -5.71 -0.83 7.97
C ALA A 1 -6.45 0.51 8.02
N VAL A 2 -6.99 0.94 6.87
CA VAL A 2 -7.88 2.09 6.60
C VAL A 2 -7.41 3.54 6.78
N THR A 3 -6.28 3.88 7.43
CA THR A 3 -5.81 5.29 7.43
C THR A 3 -4.66 5.58 6.47
N GLN A 4 -4.07 4.55 5.86
CA GLN A 4 -2.95 4.65 4.92
C GLN A 4 -3.10 3.58 3.83
N GLY A 5 -2.67 3.92 2.60
CA GLY A 5 -2.66 2.98 1.47
C GLY A 5 -4.04 2.60 0.91
N PHE A 6 -5.09 3.35 1.23
CA PHE A 6 -6.46 3.09 0.77
C PHE A 6 -6.76 3.62 -0.65
N GLY A 7 -5.79 4.23 -1.31
CA GLY A 7 -5.98 4.87 -2.61
C GLY A 7 -6.80 6.16 -2.52
N HIS A 8 -7.69 6.42 -3.48
CA HIS A 8 -8.42 7.68 -3.55
C HIS A 8 -9.70 7.68 -2.74
N VAL A 9 -10.50 6.63 -2.85
CA VAL A 9 -11.83 6.50 -2.21
C VAL A 9 -11.96 5.25 -1.33
N GLY A 10 -11.03 4.30 -1.46
CA GLY A 10 -11.02 3.03 -0.74
C GLY A 10 -10.83 1.88 -1.72
N ASN A 11 -9.62 1.33 -1.77
CA ASN A 11 -9.24 0.27 -2.70
C ASN A 11 -9.43 -1.15 -2.11
N LEU A 12 -9.31 -2.14 -2.99
CA LEU A 12 -9.45 -3.54 -2.63
C LEU A 12 -8.40 -4.01 -1.61
N ASN A 13 -7.16 -3.53 -1.69
CA ASN A 13 -6.12 -3.85 -0.71
C ASN A 13 -6.51 -3.44 0.71
N ALA A 14 -7.05 -2.23 0.89
CA ALA A 14 -7.56 -1.79 2.19
C ALA A 14 -8.65 -2.74 2.71
N ALA A 15 -9.61 -3.09 1.85
CA ALA A 15 -10.71 -3.98 2.19
C ALA A 15 -10.25 -5.42 2.52
N LEU A 16 -9.27 -5.97 1.80
CA LEU A 16 -8.71 -7.29 2.12
C LEU A 16 -7.94 -7.28 3.43
N GLY A 17 -7.20 -6.20 3.71
CA GLY A 17 -6.56 -5.98 5.02
C GLY A 17 -7.57 -5.93 6.16
N GLU A 18 -8.73 -5.29 5.94
CA GLU A 18 -9.85 -5.31 6.89
C GLU A 18 -10.43 -6.72 7.06
N ALA A 19 -10.58 -7.49 5.98
CA ALA A 19 -11.08 -8.87 6.05
C ALA A 19 -10.16 -9.74 6.93
N VAL A 20 -8.84 -9.66 6.72
CA VAL A 20 -7.85 -10.36 7.57
C VAL A 20 -7.96 -9.91 9.03
N TYR A 21 -8.12 -8.61 9.27
CA TYR A 21 -8.32 -8.08 10.61
C TYR A 21 -9.60 -8.63 11.26
N MET A 22 -10.72 -8.64 10.53
CA MET A 22 -12.01 -9.19 10.98
C MET A 22 -11.95 -10.69 11.25
N MET A 23 -11.16 -11.47 10.51
CA MET A 23 -10.89 -12.87 10.83
C MET A 23 -10.19 -13.00 12.19
N GLY A 24 -9.27 -12.09 12.51
CA GLY A 24 -8.68 -11.97 13.83
C GLY A 24 -9.72 -11.66 14.91
N LEU A 25 -10.64 -10.71 14.66
CA LEU A 25 -11.72 -10.38 15.59
C LEU A 25 -12.61 -11.61 15.86
N GLU A 26 -12.99 -12.35 14.81
CA GLU A 26 -13.79 -13.56 14.91
C GLU A 26 -13.07 -14.67 15.71
N ASN A 27 -11.79 -14.89 15.45
CA ASN A 27 -10.97 -15.85 16.22
C ASN A 27 -10.83 -15.50 17.70
N ASN A 28 -10.98 -14.21 18.06
CA ASN A 28 -10.92 -13.71 19.44
C ASN A 28 -12.32 -13.32 19.95
N SER A 29 -13.38 -13.92 19.41
CA SER A 29 -14.77 -13.62 19.76
C SER A 29 -15.18 -14.02 21.19
N ASP A 30 -14.31 -14.75 21.90
CA ASP A 30 -14.39 -14.95 23.35
C ASP A 30 -14.25 -13.62 24.11
N ILE A 31 -13.45 -12.69 23.61
CA ILE A 31 -13.20 -11.37 24.19
C ILE A 31 -13.85 -10.25 23.36
N VAL A 32 -13.67 -10.24 22.05
CA VAL A 32 -14.19 -9.21 21.13
C VAL A 32 -15.65 -9.48 20.83
N LYS A 33 -16.55 -8.65 21.37
CA LYS A 33 -18.00 -8.83 21.22
C LYS A 33 -18.64 -8.00 20.10
N MET A 34 -18.00 -6.90 19.70
CA MET A 34 -18.53 -5.98 18.69
C MET A 34 -17.39 -5.33 17.92
N ALA A 35 -17.65 -5.02 16.65
CA ALA A 35 -16.78 -4.25 15.78
C ALA A 35 -17.63 -3.37 14.87
N SER A 36 -17.12 -2.19 14.53
CA SER A 36 -17.80 -1.27 13.62
C SER A 36 -16.77 -0.54 12.78
N TYR A 37 -17.05 -0.44 11.48
CA TYR A 37 -16.27 0.37 10.56
C TYR A 37 -16.63 1.84 10.73
N ALA A 38 -15.63 2.73 10.66
CA ALA A 38 -15.84 4.17 10.62
C ALA A 38 -14.85 4.86 9.68
N PRO A 39 -15.29 5.90 8.92
CA PRO A 39 -16.66 6.43 8.84
C PRO A 39 -17.53 5.72 7.79
N ILE A 40 -18.86 5.71 7.97
CA ILE A 40 -19.78 4.92 7.11
C ILE A 40 -20.14 5.66 5.83
N PHE A 41 -20.43 6.96 5.91
CA PHE A 41 -21.03 7.72 4.80
C PHE A 41 -20.21 8.97 4.48
N ALA A 42 -19.93 9.18 3.20
CA ALA A 42 -19.35 10.42 2.69
C ALA A 42 -20.20 11.01 1.55
N ASN A 43 -20.60 12.28 1.70
CA ASN A 43 -21.07 13.07 0.57
C ASN A 43 -19.85 13.46 -0.27
N ILE A 44 -19.81 13.05 -1.54
CA ILE A 44 -18.66 13.30 -2.42
C ILE A 44 -18.41 14.79 -2.68
N ASN A 45 -19.43 15.63 -2.49
CA ASN A 45 -19.31 17.09 -2.65
C ASN A 45 -18.68 17.79 -1.43
N GLU A 46 -18.62 17.12 -0.27
CA GLU A 46 -18.13 17.71 0.99
C GLU A 46 -17.34 16.70 1.85
N THR A 47 -16.49 15.89 1.22
CA THR A 47 -15.71 14.87 1.93
C THR A 47 -14.67 15.51 2.86
N ARG A 48 -14.66 15.08 4.14
CA ARG A 48 -13.74 15.59 5.18
C ARG A 48 -12.71 14.57 5.65
N TRP A 49 -13.04 13.29 5.53
CA TRP A 49 -12.20 12.15 5.89
C TRP A 49 -12.27 11.14 4.75
N ARG A 50 -11.25 10.29 4.62
CA ARG A 50 -11.26 9.13 3.72
C ARG A 50 -10.45 7.98 4.33
N PRO A 51 -10.75 6.72 3.97
CA PRO A 51 -11.85 6.26 3.12
C PRO A 51 -13.17 6.08 3.91
N ASP A 52 -14.28 6.01 3.18
CA ASP A 52 -15.63 5.81 3.74
C ASP A 52 -16.29 4.60 3.05
N MET A 53 -17.14 3.89 3.80
CA MET A 53 -17.77 2.67 3.30
C MET A 53 -18.71 2.95 2.11
N ILE A 54 -19.52 4.00 2.22
CA ILE A 54 -20.53 4.37 1.24
C ILE A 54 -20.32 5.83 0.84
N GLN A 55 -20.09 6.07 -0.44
CA GLN A 55 -20.03 7.42 -1.00
C GLN A 55 -21.31 7.75 -1.76
N PHE A 56 -21.79 8.97 -1.65
CA PHE A 56 -23.04 9.37 -2.28
C PHE A 56 -23.05 10.83 -2.73
N ASN A 57 -23.96 11.13 -3.65
CA ASN A 57 -24.41 12.48 -3.97
C ASN A 57 -25.95 12.52 -3.93
N ALA A 58 -26.56 13.58 -4.46
CA ALA A 58 -28.02 13.75 -4.44
C ALA A 58 -28.81 12.66 -5.19
N THR A 59 -28.19 11.91 -6.10
CA THR A 59 -28.89 10.97 -7.00
C THR A 59 -28.29 9.57 -7.04
N ARG A 60 -27.07 9.35 -6.53
CA ARG A 60 -26.35 8.07 -6.62
C ARG A 60 -25.64 7.75 -5.30
N ALA A 61 -25.48 6.46 -5.03
CA ALA A 61 -24.67 5.92 -3.94
C ALA A 61 -23.80 4.77 -4.45
N MET A 62 -22.64 4.61 -3.82
CA MET A 62 -21.61 3.64 -4.18
C MET A 62 -21.06 3.00 -2.92
N GLY A 63 -20.98 1.67 -2.90
CA GLY A 63 -20.19 0.93 -1.90
C GLY A 63 -18.74 0.78 -2.34
N THR A 64 -17.79 1.11 -1.47
CA THR A 64 -16.38 0.79 -1.69
C THR A 64 -16.15 -0.73 -1.54
N PRO A 65 -15.00 -1.29 -1.95
CA PRO A 65 -14.62 -2.66 -1.60
C PRO A 65 -14.80 -2.98 -0.11
N SER A 66 -14.53 -2.03 0.79
CA SER A 66 -14.74 -2.17 2.23
C SER A 66 -16.22 -2.38 2.58
N TYR A 67 -17.17 -1.72 1.90
CA TYR A 67 -18.61 -2.01 2.05
C TYR A 67 -18.92 -3.48 1.82
N TYR A 68 -18.42 -4.02 0.71
CA TYR A 68 -18.68 -5.40 0.36
C TYR A 68 -18.00 -6.36 1.32
N VAL A 69 -16.77 -6.10 1.77
CA VAL A 69 -16.12 -6.90 2.82
C VAL A 69 -16.94 -6.90 4.10
N GLN A 70 -17.36 -5.73 4.60
CA GLN A 70 -18.16 -5.65 5.82
C GLN A 70 -19.47 -6.45 5.70
N ARG A 71 -20.18 -6.31 4.57
CA ARG A 71 -21.41 -7.06 4.29
C ARG A 71 -21.17 -8.57 4.21
N ILE A 72 -20.24 -8.99 3.35
CA ILE A 72 -19.92 -10.42 3.12
C ILE A 72 -19.48 -11.08 4.42
N MET A 73 -18.64 -10.43 5.22
CA MET A 73 -18.16 -10.97 6.48
C MET A 73 -19.30 -11.08 7.51
N ALA A 74 -20.18 -10.07 7.60
CA ALA A 74 -21.33 -10.09 8.50
C ALA A 74 -22.40 -11.14 8.12
N ASP A 75 -22.61 -11.37 6.83
CA ASP A 75 -23.55 -12.38 6.31
C ASP A 75 -23.03 -13.83 6.48
N ASN A 76 -21.76 -13.99 6.89
CA ASN A 76 -21.06 -15.28 6.95
C ASN A 76 -20.32 -15.49 8.28
N VAL A 77 -21.06 -15.41 9.38
CA VAL A 77 -20.58 -15.69 10.74
C VAL A 77 -21.12 -17.06 11.20
N GLY A 78 -20.24 -17.90 11.73
CA GLY A 78 -20.61 -19.18 12.34
C GLY A 78 -20.83 -19.05 13.85
N THR A 79 -21.35 -20.11 14.47
CA THR A 79 -21.59 -20.16 15.92
C THR A 79 -20.39 -20.70 16.70
N ARG A 80 -19.45 -21.38 16.03
CA ARG A 80 -18.26 -21.97 16.67
C ARG A 80 -17.00 -21.76 15.84
N ILE A 81 -15.92 -21.33 16.47
CA ILE A 81 -14.59 -21.23 15.84
C ILE A 81 -14.02 -22.63 15.60
N MET A 82 -13.41 -22.83 14.43
CA MET A 82 -12.75 -24.07 14.05
C MET A 82 -11.25 -23.87 13.93
N THR A 83 -10.45 -24.83 14.41
CA THR A 83 -9.00 -24.80 14.23
C THR A 83 -8.64 -25.06 12.77
N VAL A 84 -7.92 -24.10 12.17
CA VAL A 84 -7.38 -24.24 10.81
C VAL A 84 -5.89 -24.58 10.89
N LYS A 85 -5.48 -25.62 10.16
CA LYS A 85 -4.06 -25.89 9.87
C LYS A 85 -3.84 -25.55 8.41
N GLN A 86 -3.15 -24.44 8.16
CA GLN A 86 -2.78 -24.02 6.82
C GLN A 86 -1.37 -24.55 6.51
N ASP A 87 -1.24 -25.23 5.37
CA ASP A 87 0.05 -25.51 4.74
C ASP A 87 0.17 -24.59 3.53
N ASN A 88 1.25 -23.80 3.48
CA ASN A 88 1.49 -22.86 2.39
C ASN A 88 2.82 -23.22 1.71
N PRO A 89 2.79 -23.89 0.55
CA PRO A 89 4.01 -24.25 -0.17
C PRO A 89 4.69 -23.01 -0.77
N TYR A 90 4.01 -21.86 -0.83
CA TYR A 90 4.58 -20.60 -1.27
C TYR A 90 5.28 -19.92 -0.09
N THR A 91 6.59 -20.16 0.05
CA THR A 91 7.43 -19.46 1.02
C THR A 91 7.94 -18.15 0.42
N THR A 92 7.47 -17.02 0.92
CA THR A 92 8.16 -15.75 0.73
C THR A 92 9.22 -15.62 1.82
N ASN A 93 10.50 -15.77 1.47
CA ASN A 93 11.56 -15.34 2.38
C ASN A 93 11.70 -13.81 2.22
N PRO A 94 11.35 -13.00 3.23
CA PRO A 94 11.43 -11.54 3.13
C PRO A 94 12.84 -11.07 2.77
N ASP A 95 13.87 -11.83 3.18
CA ASP A 95 15.28 -11.52 2.90
C ASP A 95 15.68 -11.77 1.43
N ASN A 96 14.87 -12.51 0.66
CA ASN A 96 15.14 -12.83 -0.74
C ASN A 96 14.36 -11.94 -1.72
N VAL A 97 13.47 -11.06 -1.25
CA VAL A 97 12.73 -10.14 -2.12
C VAL A 97 13.57 -8.89 -2.34
N LYS A 98 14.18 -8.79 -3.53
CA LYS A 98 14.87 -7.57 -3.95
C LYS A 98 13.85 -6.46 -4.16
N MET A 99 13.90 -5.44 -3.31
CA MET A 99 12.92 -4.35 -3.30
C MET A 99 13.34 -3.19 -4.18
N LYS A 100 14.65 -2.96 -4.31
CA LYS A 100 15.16 -1.86 -5.11
C LYS A 100 14.83 -2.06 -6.60
N PRO A 101 14.13 -1.11 -7.25
CA PRO A 101 13.85 -1.21 -8.67
C PRO A 101 15.16 -1.20 -9.47
N ALA A 102 15.22 -2.05 -10.50
CA ALA A 102 16.38 -2.11 -11.38
C ALA A 102 16.54 -0.81 -12.18
N THR A 103 15.42 -0.28 -12.68
CA THR A 103 15.34 0.95 -13.46
C THR A 103 14.52 1.99 -12.69
N CYS A 104 15.12 3.16 -12.43
CA CYS A 104 14.46 4.24 -11.70
C CYS A 104 15.08 5.60 -12.04
N THR A 105 14.50 6.67 -11.47
CA THR A 105 15.11 8.00 -11.42
C THR A 105 15.15 8.50 -9.96
N VAL A 106 15.72 9.68 -9.79
CA VAL A 106 15.81 10.43 -8.54
C VAL A 106 15.15 11.80 -8.72
N GLY A 107 15.02 12.57 -7.66
CA GLY A 107 14.47 13.92 -7.75
C GLY A 107 14.38 14.63 -6.42
N VAL A 108 13.58 15.69 -6.41
CA VAL A 108 13.36 16.55 -5.25
C VAL A 108 11.88 16.84 -5.10
N GLY A 109 11.46 17.23 -3.90
CA GLY A 109 10.06 17.51 -3.64
C GLY A 109 9.81 18.30 -2.37
N THR A 110 8.55 18.65 -2.16
CA THR A 110 8.10 19.35 -0.96
C THR A 110 6.73 18.84 -0.51
N TRP A 111 6.41 19.09 0.76
CA TRP A 111 5.09 18.83 1.34
C TRP A 111 4.60 20.11 2.02
N GLY A 112 3.67 20.83 1.38
CA GLY A 112 3.10 22.06 1.99
C GLY A 112 4.15 23.14 2.32
N THR A 113 5.27 23.17 1.57
CA THR A 113 6.45 23.99 1.85
C THR A 113 7.09 24.42 0.54
N GLN A 114 7.66 25.63 0.51
CA GLN A 114 8.46 26.15 -0.59
C GLN A 114 9.94 25.87 -0.32
N ALA A 115 10.65 25.38 -1.33
CA ALA A 115 12.06 25.04 -1.21
C ALA A 115 12.82 25.22 -2.52
N SER A 116 14.12 25.47 -2.37
CA SER A 116 15.08 25.60 -3.46
C SER A 116 16.03 24.42 -3.44
N PHE A 117 16.35 23.90 -4.62
CA PHE A 117 17.22 22.75 -4.80
C PHE A 117 18.29 23.02 -5.86
N GLU A 118 19.48 22.48 -5.65
CA GLU A 118 20.56 22.47 -6.63
C GLU A 118 21.09 21.03 -6.74
N GLU A 119 20.84 20.38 -7.87
CA GLU A 119 21.36 19.03 -8.12
C GLU A 119 22.86 19.08 -8.37
N LYS A 120 23.64 18.37 -7.54
CA LYS A 120 25.12 18.41 -7.61
C LYS A 120 25.69 17.26 -8.41
N ALA A 121 25.23 16.04 -8.13
CA ALA A 121 25.75 14.86 -8.81
C ALA A 121 24.76 13.69 -8.72
N LEU A 122 24.67 12.94 -9.81
CA LEU A 122 24.15 11.57 -9.84
C LEU A 122 25.29 10.66 -10.30
N THR A 123 25.84 9.88 -9.37
CA THR A 123 26.94 8.96 -9.63
C THR A 123 26.39 7.54 -9.76
N LEU A 124 26.60 6.93 -10.93
CA LEU A 124 26.14 5.60 -11.28
C LEU A 124 27.33 4.64 -11.40
N LEU A 125 27.07 3.33 -11.35
CA LEU A 125 28.09 2.33 -11.66
C LEU A 125 28.57 2.48 -13.12
N PRO A 126 29.83 2.08 -13.43
CA PRO A 126 30.32 2.03 -14.80
C PRO A 126 29.38 1.21 -15.71
N ASN A 127 29.24 1.62 -16.97
CA ASN A 127 28.38 0.95 -17.97
C ASN A 127 26.88 0.92 -17.62
N THR A 128 26.41 1.79 -16.72
CA THR A 128 24.98 1.96 -16.45
C THR A 128 24.25 2.50 -17.69
N SER A 129 23.17 1.84 -18.10
CA SER A 129 22.28 2.34 -19.15
C SER A 129 21.47 3.51 -18.64
N THR A 130 21.35 4.57 -19.45
CA THR A 130 20.54 5.74 -19.13
C THR A 130 19.69 6.19 -20.30
N LYS A 131 18.53 6.78 -20.00
CA LYS A 131 17.58 7.33 -20.98
C LYS A 131 16.99 8.64 -20.44
N PRO A 132 16.68 9.63 -21.31
CA PRO A 132 15.95 10.81 -20.88
C PRO A 132 14.53 10.45 -20.46
N ILE A 133 13.93 11.25 -19.58
CA ILE A 133 12.49 11.22 -19.28
C ILE A 133 11.80 12.47 -19.81
N ASP A 134 10.60 12.30 -20.37
CA ASP A 134 9.87 13.40 -21.03
C ASP A 134 9.19 14.35 -20.03
N LYS A 135 8.66 13.80 -18.93
CA LYS A 135 7.97 14.55 -17.87
C LYS A 135 8.79 14.53 -16.59
N THR A 136 9.44 15.65 -16.28
CA THR A 136 10.18 15.81 -15.02
C THR A 136 9.35 16.46 -13.92
N GLU A 137 8.33 17.26 -14.25
CA GLU A 137 7.46 17.90 -13.27
C GLU A 137 6.22 17.03 -13.06
N VAL A 138 6.22 16.25 -11.98
CA VAL A 138 5.12 15.36 -11.63
C VAL A 138 3.99 16.17 -10.98
N ARG A 139 4.34 17.00 -9.99
CA ARG A 139 3.39 17.84 -9.23
C ARG A 139 4.07 19.07 -8.65
N GLY A 140 3.30 20.15 -8.48
CA GLY A 140 3.73 21.42 -7.91
C GLY A 140 4.07 22.47 -8.97
N GLN A 141 4.41 23.67 -8.52
CA GLN A 141 4.87 24.75 -9.39
C GLN A 141 6.38 24.93 -9.28
N TRP A 142 7.07 24.75 -10.39
CA TRP A 142 8.53 24.72 -10.43
C TRP A 142 9.07 25.83 -11.33
N ASN A 143 10.02 26.59 -10.80
CA ASN A 143 10.72 27.64 -11.52
C ASN A 143 12.22 27.34 -11.52
N LYS A 144 12.90 27.57 -12.64
CA LYS A 144 14.34 27.39 -12.74
C LYS A 144 15.04 28.74 -12.83
N ASP A 145 16.10 28.90 -12.04
CA ASP A 145 16.95 30.08 -11.97
C ASP A 145 18.41 29.63 -11.96
N GLY A 146 19.05 29.63 -13.13
CA GLY A 146 20.36 29.01 -13.32
C GLY A 146 20.32 27.51 -13.00
N ASN A 147 21.13 27.08 -12.02
CA ASN A 147 21.18 25.70 -11.55
C ASN A 147 20.23 25.41 -10.38
N VAL A 148 19.50 26.42 -9.90
CA VAL A 148 18.55 26.28 -8.80
C VAL A 148 17.15 26.04 -9.35
N VAL A 149 16.50 24.97 -8.90
CA VAL A 149 15.06 24.75 -9.12
C VAL A 149 14.30 25.10 -7.85
N LYS A 150 13.24 25.87 -7.99
CA LYS A 150 12.43 26.41 -6.88
C LYS A 150 11.03 25.87 -6.98
N GLN A 151 10.57 25.21 -5.93
CA GLN A 151 9.17 24.90 -5.73
C GLN A 151 8.50 26.12 -5.08
N THR A 152 7.40 26.62 -5.64
CA THR A 152 6.70 27.80 -5.09
C THR A 152 5.24 27.58 -4.67
N SER A 153 4.62 26.42 -4.90
CA SER A 153 3.22 26.17 -4.48
C SER A 153 3.13 25.58 -3.06
N TRP A 154 1.98 25.74 -2.42
CA TRP A 154 1.68 25.12 -1.11
C TRP A 154 1.12 23.70 -1.22
N GLU A 155 1.24 23.08 -2.39
CA GLU A 155 0.74 21.72 -2.61
C GLU A 155 1.56 20.69 -1.84
N GLU A 156 0.86 19.68 -1.34
CA GLU A 156 1.45 18.50 -0.73
C GLU A 156 1.91 17.51 -1.82
N GLY A 157 3.03 16.81 -1.57
CA GLY A 157 3.56 15.82 -2.50
C GLY A 157 4.02 16.40 -3.83
N SER A 158 4.54 17.63 -3.83
CA SER A 158 5.17 18.22 -5.02
C SER A 158 6.44 17.44 -5.34
N VAL A 159 6.64 17.03 -6.60
CA VAL A 159 7.80 16.25 -7.04
C VAL A 159 8.30 16.77 -8.39
N LYS A 160 9.61 16.99 -8.47
CA LYS A 160 10.37 17.21 -9.71
C LYS A 160 11.50 16.19 -9.82
N LEU A 161 11.50 15.43 -10.90
CA LEU A 161 12.44 14.36 -11.19
C LEU A 161 13.67 14.88 -11.92
N ASN A 162 14.80 14.21 -11.70
CA ASN A 162 15.96 14.30 -12.56
C ASN A 162 15.60 13.78 -13.96
N SER A 163 16.14 14.44 -14.99
CA SER A 163 15.83 14.13 -16.39
C SER A 163 16.35 12.78 -16.90
N GLN A 164 17.02 11.98 -16.06
CA GLN A 164 17.70 10.76 -16.45
C GLN A 164 17.14 9.54 -15.71
N LEU A 165 16.48 8.65 -16.47
CA LEU A 165 16.17 7.29 -16.04
C LEU A 165 17.44 6.44 -16.16
N PHE A 166 17.72 5.59 -15.19
CA PHE A 166 18.91 4.74 -15.19
C PHE A 166 18.62 3.33 -14.68
N THR A 167 19.41 2.36 -15.17
CA THR A 167 19.34 0.97 -14.71
C THR A 167 20.62 0.59 -13.96
N SER A 168 20.57 0.62 -12.63
CA SER A 168 21.73 0.31 -11.78
C SER A 168 21.30 -0.33 -10.47
N ASP A 169 22.14 -1.16 -9.87
CA ASP A 169 21.94 -1.69 -8.51
C ASP A 169 22.54 -0.80 -7.42
N GLU A 170 23.45 0.11 -7.77
CA GLU A 170 24.11 1.03 -6.85
C GLU A 170 24.21 2.44 -7.46
N TYR A 171 23.93 3.48 -6.66
CA TYR A 171 24.14 4.87 -7.06
C TYR A 171 24.25 5.81 -5.86
N THR A 172 24.79 7.00 -6.10
CA THR A 172 24.80 8.10 -5.15
C THR A 172 24.16 9.33 -5.79
N TYR A 173 23.23 9.96 -5.09
CA TYR A 173 22.61 11.22 -5.48
C TYR A 173 22.94 12.31 -4.46
N LYS A 174 23.47 13.44 -4.94
CA LYS A 174 23.86 14.59 -4.13
C LYS A 174 23.08 15.82 -4.56
N VAL A 175 22.44 16.46 -3.59
CA VAL A 175 21.59 17.63 -3.78
C VAL A 175 21.89 18.63 -2.69
N ARG A 176 21.95 19.92 -3.04
CA ARG A 176 21.77 20.98 -2.04
C ARG A 176 20.31 21.35 -1.96
N ALA A 177 19.79 21.49 -0.76
CA ALA A 177 18.40 21.83 -0.53
C ALA A 177 18.28 22.92 0.55
N ARG A 178 17.32 23.81 0.37
CA ARG A 178 17.03 24.90 1.30
C ARG A 178 15.53 25.07 1.42
N LYS A 179 15.03 25.02 2.66
CA LYS A 179 13.68 25.47 2.97
C LYS A 179 13.61 26.98 2.77
N ASP A 180 12.70 27.44 1.91
CA ASP A 180 12.50 28.87 1.67
C ASP A 180 11.38 29.42 2.57
N LYS A 181 10.25 28.71 2.71
CA LYS A 181 9.12 29.04 3.59
C LYS A 181 8.23 27.84 3.87
N GLY A 182 7.62 27.75 5.06
CA GLY A 182 6.55 26.80 5.35
C GLY A 182 6.70 26.07 6.70
N ASN A 183 5.79 25.15 6.99
CA ASN A 183 5.80 24.40 8.26
C ASN A 183 6.62 23.11 8.21
N GLU A 184 6.84 22.54 7.01
CA GLU A 184 7.70 21.37 6.82
C GLU A 184 9.08 21.80 6.27
N GLY A 185 9.94 20.84 5.95
CA GLY A 185 11.20 21.04 5.25
C GLY A 185 11.11 20.62 3.79
N PHE A 186 11.94 19.67 3.36
CA PHE A 186 12.03 19.28 1.95
C PHE A 186 12.29 17.79 1.78
N LEU A 187 12.03 17.30 0.56
CA LEU A 187 12.07 15.89 0.20
C LEU A 187 13.17 15.66 -0.85
N ILE A 188 13.96 14.61 -0.68
CA ILE A 188 14.83 14.08 -1.73
C ILE A 188 14.25 12.74 -2.19
N VAL A 189 13.81 12.68 -3.44
CA VAL A 189 13.14 11.52 -4.05
C VAL A 189 14.18 10.58 -4.63
N PHE A 190 14.03 9.28 -4.41
CA PHE A 190 14.94 8.25 -4.93
C PHE A 190 14.20 6.94 -5.21
N ASN A 191 14.79 6.07 -6.03
CA ASN A 191 14.14 4.84 -6.51
C ASN A 191 12.75 5.09 -7.14
N TYR A 192 12.56 6.25 -7.80
CA TYR A 192 11.26 6.60 -8.40
C TYR A 192 11.05 5.80 -9.69
N VAL A 193 9.96 5.04 -9.74
CA VAL A 193 9.48 4.33 -10.93
C VAL A 193 8.25 5.03 -11.49
N ASP A 194 7.26 5.28 -10.62
CA ASP A 194 6.01 5.95 -10.92
C ASP A 194 5.42 6.59 -9.64
N GLU A 195 4.22 7.18 -9.75
CA GLU A 195 3.53 7.85 -8.65
C GLU A 195 3.09 6.90 -7.51
N ASP A 196 3.11 5.59 -7.75
CA ASP A 196 2.74 4.56 -6.79
C ASP A 196 3.97 3.82 -6.21
N ASN A 197 5.17 4.05 -6.77
CA ASN A 197 6.38 3.29 -6.46
C ASN A 197 7.63 4.19 -6.43
N TYR A 198 8.00 4.65 -5.23
CA TYR A 198 9.17 5.48 -5.00
C TYR A 198 9.57 5.47 -3.52
N CYS A 199 10.73 6.08 -3.21
CA CYS A 199 11.09 6.44 -1.85
C CYS A 199 11.37 7.95 -1.77
N TRP A 200 11.25 8.52 -0.58
CA TRP A 200 11.87 9.81 -0.32
C TRP A 200 12.51 9.88 1.06
N LEU A 201 13.56 10.70 1.14
CA LEU A 201 14.10 11.20 2.39
C LEU A 201 13.36 12.49 2.71
N ASN A 202 12.55 12.46 3.77
CA ASN A 202 11.80 13.59 4.28
C ASN A 202 12.62 14.27 5.38
N LEU A 203 13.09 15.48 5.13
CA LEU A 203 13.90 16.25 6.07
C LEU A 203 13.10 17.41 6.63
N GLY A 204 12.72 17.31 7.90
CA GLY A 204 11.93 18.32 8.58
C GLY A 204 10.45 18.11 8.32
N GLY A 205 9.99 16.87 8.36
CA GLY A 205 8.56 16.52 8.32
C GLY A 205 7.89 16.65 9.69
N TRP A 206 6.58 16.41 9.74
CA TRP A 206 5.74 16.46 10.95
C TRP A 206 5.88 17.79 11.70
N GLY A 207 5.64 18.90 11.00
CA GLY A 207 5.85 20.25 11.52
C GLY A 207 7.32 20.54 11.81
N ASN A 208 8.21 20.11 10.92
CA ASN A 208 9.66 20.32 11.04
C ASN A 208 10.27 19.76 12.33
N SER A 209 9.80 18.60 12.79
CA SER A 209 10.25 17.96 14.03
C SER A 209 10.96 16.61 13.81
N GLN A 210 10.85 16.05 12.61
CA GLN A 210 11.37 14.72 12.30
C GLN A 210 12.03 14.63 10.92
N HIS A 211 13.04 13.76 10.81
CA HIS A 211 13.54 13.23 9.56
C HIS A 211 13.06 11.79 9.37
N ALA A 212 12.79 11.38 8.15
CA ALA A 212 12.34 10.02 7.86
C ALA A 212 12.75 9.55 6.47
N ILE A 213 12.88 8.23 6.32
CA ILE A 213 12.80 7.60 5.00
C ILE A 213 11.42 6.97 4.88
N GLU A 214 10.68 7.38 3.87
CA GLU A 214 9.36 6.86 3.55
C GLU A 214 9.43 6.10 2.22
N GLN A 215 8.91 4.88 2.22
CA GLN A 215 8.83 3.98 1.06
C GLN A 215 7.38 3.89 0.62
N VAL A 216 7.11 4.13 -0.66
CA VAL A 216 5.81 3.95 -1.30
C VAL A 216 5.88 2.73 -2.21
N THR A 217 4.94 1.79 -2.02
CA THR A 217 4.83 0.55 -2.79
C THR A 217 3.36 0.33 -3.10
N ASP A 218 3.02 0.25 -4.38
CA ASP A 218 1.64 0.15 -4.88
C ASP A 218 0.71 1.21 -4.26
N GLY A 219 1.21 2.45 -4.13
CA GLY A 219 0.49 3.59 -3.55
C GLY A 219 0.41 3.58 -2.01
N SER A 220 0.88 2.52 -1.35
CA SER A 220 0.93 2.43 0.11
C SER A 220 2.26 2.96 0.65
N LYS A 221 2.18 3.94 1.56
CA LYS A 221 3.35 4.59 2.17
C LYS A 221 3.66 4.03 3.55
N THR A 222 4.93 3.69 3.78
CA THR A 222 5.45 3.23 5.09
C THR A 222 6.72 3.96 5.46
N GLN A 223 6.87 4.32 6.73
CA GLN A 223 8.12 4.85 7.27
C GLN A 223 9.08 3.71 7.62
N ILE A 224 10.25 3.66 6.96
CA ILE A 224 11.24 2.58 7.16
C ILE A 224 12.43 3.00 8.03
N ALA A 225 12.62 4.30 8.25
CA ALA A 225 13.55 4.87 9.21
C ALA A 225 13.04 6.24 9.69
N ALA A 226 13.35 6.61 10.94
CA ALA A 226 12.97 7.88 11.53
C ALA A 226 13.99 8.35 12.58
N ALA A 227 14.18 9.66 12.67
CA ALA A 227 14.99 10.31 13.70
C ALA A 227 14.44 11.71 13.97
N GLN A 228 14.58 12.20 15.20
CA GLN A 228 14.26 13.61 15.51
C GLN A 228 15.22 14.53 14.74
N GLY A 229 14.69 15.63 14.21
CA GLY A 229 15.50 16.58 13.45
C GLY A 229 14.66 17.68 12.80
N HIS A 230 15.29 18.81 12.50
CA HIS A 230 14.65 19.95 11.86
C HIS A 230 15.61 20.57 10.84
N VAL A 231 15.05 21.33 9.90
CA VAL A 231 15.83 22.18 8.99
C VAL A 231 15.49 23.65 9.22
N GLU A 232 16.51 24.50 9.22
CA GLU A 232 16.40 25.95 9.30
C GLU A 232 15.94 26.55 7.96
N GLU A 233 15.02 27.52 8.02
CA GLU A 233 14.62 28.33 6.87
C GLU A 233 15.81 29.20 6.39
N GLY A 234 16.01 29.28 5.08
CA GLY A 234 17.09 30.08 4.48
C GLY A 234 18.48 29.43 4.49
N ARG A 235 18.68 28.30 5.18
CA ARG A 235 19.95 27.57 5.20
C ARG A 235 20.02 26.50 4.11
N TRP A 236 21.10 26.50 3.35
CA TRP A 236 21.44 25.41 2.43
C TRP A 236 22.05 24.24 3.19
N TYR A 237 21.60 23.04 2.87
CA TYR A 237 22.12 21.76 3.35
C TYR A 237 22.69 20.95 2.20
N ASP A 238 23.82 20.29 2.41
CA ASP A 238 24.38 19.30 1.49
C ASP A 238 23.81 17.92 1.84
N VAL A 239 22.95 17.38 0.99
CA VAL A 239 22.26 16.10 1.20
C VAL A 239 22.83 15.05 0.25
N GLU A 240 23.14 13.88 0.79
CA GLU A 240 23.59 12.72 0.02
C GLU A 240 22.73 11.50 0.34
N ILE A 241 22.31 10.79 -0.72
CA ILE A 241 21.67 9.48 -0.66
C ILE A 241 22.55 8.50 -1.42
N HIS A 242 22.99 7.44 -0.75
CA HIS A 242 23.67 6.31 -1.37
C HIS A 242 22.78 5.07 -1.25
N VAL A 243 22.46 4.46 -2.41
CA VAL A 243 21.65 3.25 -2.51
C VAL A 243 22.52 2.13 -3.05
N LYS A 244 22.50 0.97 -2.39
CA LYS A 244 23.21 -0.25 -2.80
C LYS A 244 22.35 -1.48 -2.57
N GLY A 245 21.82 -2.06 -3.65
CA GLY A 245 20.72 -3.01 -3.56
C GLY A 245 19.59 -2.39 -2.73
N ASP A 246 19.13 -3.11 -1.72
CA ASP A 246 18.09 -2.63 -0.80
C ASP A 246 18.63 -1.72 0.32
N SER A 247 19.95 -1.58 0.46
CA SER A 247 20.54 -0.75 1.53
C SER A 247 20.53 0.72 1.15
N ILE A 248 20.16 1.57 2.10
CA ILE A 248 20.03 3.02 1.95
C ILE A 248 20.85 3.70 3.04
N TYR A 249 21.73 4.61 2.63
CA TYR A 249 22.54 5.44 3.51
C TYR A 249 22.28 6.90 3.16
N THR A 250 22.01 7.73 4.16
CA THR A 250 21.75 9.16 3.91
C THR A 250 22.54 10.03 4.87
N SER A 251 23.03 11.16 4.37
CA SER A 251 23.73 12.16 5.18
C SER A 251 23.26 13.58 4.89
N ILE A 252 23.42 14.45 5.89
CA ILE A 252 23.22 15.89 5.80
C ILE A 252 24.49 16.56 6.30
N ASP A 253 25.04 17.49 5.53
CA ASP A 253 26.28 18.22 5.82
C ASP A 253 27.43 17.26 6.22
N GLY A 254 27.52 16.13 5.51
CA GLY A 254 28.51 15.08 5.73
C GLY A 254 28.27 14.17 6.95
N LYS A 255 27.23 14.41 7.75
CA LYS A 255 26.86 13.56 8.88
C LYS A 255 25.78 12.55 8.47
N GLN A 256 26.10 11.26 8.56
CA GLN A 256 25.11 10.20 8.31
C GLN A 256 23.96 10.29 9.33
N ILE A 257 22.72 10.28 8.84
CA ILE A 257 21.50 10.27 9.66
C ILE A 257 20.75 8.93 9.58
N PHE A 258 20.86 8.19 8.48
CA PHE A 258 20.25 6.88 8.33
C PHE A 258 21.21 5.89 7.66
N ALA A 259 21.15 4.64 8.13
CA ALA A 259 21.63 3.44 7.46
C ALA A 259 20.56 2.37 7.67
N THR A 260 19.78 2.08 6.63
CA THR A 260 18.62 1.19 6.70
C THR A 260 18.54 0.31 5.46
N LYS A 261 17.52 -0.53 5.39
CA LYS A 261 17.16 -1.28 4.19
C LYS A 261 15.70 -1.04 3.81
N MET A 262 15.40 -1.10 2.52
CA MET A 262 14.04 -1.20 2.03
C MET A 262 13.35 -2.41 2.67
N LYS A 263 12.06 -2.28 2.95
CA LYS A 263 11.27 -3.35 3.56
C LYS A 263 10.29 -3.92 2.55
N PRO A 264 10.17 -5.24 2.44
CA PRO A 264 9.09 -5.83 1.66
C PRO A 264 7.74 -5.44 2.25
N SER A 265 6.75 -5.33 1.38
CA SER A 265 5.37 -5.21 1.84
C SER A 265 5.01 -6.45 2.66
N THR A 266 4.58 -6.25 3.89
CA THR A 266 4.01 -7.31 4.73
C THR A 266 2.54 -7.57 4.39
N PHE A 267 2.00 -6.83 3.42
CA PHE A 267 0.61 -6.96 3.01
C PHE A 267 0.34 -8.27 2.27
N ALA A 268 1.27 -8.72 1.42
CA ALA A 268 1.09 -9.93 0.60
C ALA A 268 1.15 -11.20 1.45
N GLY A 269 0.14 -12.07 1.28
CA GLY A 269 0.01 -13.31 2.02
C GLY A 269 -1.27 -14.05 1.69
N PHE A 270 -1.37 -15.25 2.26
CA PHE A 270 -2.57 -16.08 2.20
C PHE A 270 -3.03 -16.37 3.62
N PHE A 271 -4.26 -15.98 3.94
CA PHE A 271 -4.82 -16.04 5.28
C PHE A 271 -6.08 -16.89 5.28
N SER A 272 -6.27 -17.68 6.34
CA SER A 272 -7.45 -18.53 6.47
C SER A 272 -8.01 -18.53 7.90
N SER A 273 -9.33 -18.61 7.99
CA SER A 273 -10.08 -18.88 9.22
C SER A 273 -11.30 -19.73 8.89
N ALA A 274 -11.85 -20.39 9.90
CA ALA A 274 -13.03 -21.20 9.70
C ALA A 274 -13.94 -21.14 10.92
N THR A 275 -15.24 -21.15 10.65
CA THR A 275 -16.28 -21.32 11.65
C THR A 275 -17.24 -22.43 11.23
N TYR A 276 -17.95 -22.99 12.21
CA TYR A 276 -19.06 -23.91 11.99
C TYR A 276 -20.35 -23.21 12.38
N ASN A 277 -21.37 -23.32 11.53
CA ASN A 277 -22.70 -22.80 11.78
C ASN A 277 -23.62 -23.96 12.17
N GLU A 278 -23.82 -24.15 13.48
CA GLU A 278 -24.62 -25.27 14.01
C GLU A 278 -26.07 -25.29 13.47
N PRO A 279 -26.80 -24.16 13.38
CA PRO A 279 -28.13 -24.14 12.78
C PRO A 279 -28.23 -24.68 11.34
N THR A 280 -27.24 -24.40 10.49
CA THR A 280 -27.30 -24.81 9.06
C THR A 280 -26.52 -26.09 8.76
N GLY A 281 -25.61 -26.45 9.66
CA GLY A 281 -24.66 -27.54 9.51
C GLY A 281 -23.50 -27.23 8.56
N GLU A 282 -23.27 -25.96 8.23
CA GLU A 282 -22.23 -25.56 7.26
C GLU A 282 -20.91 -25.21 7.95
N TYR A 283 -19.81 -25.61 7.33
CA TYR A 283 -18.49 -25.02 7.55
C TYR A 283 -18.34 -23.77 6.70
N ILE A 284 -17.97 -22.64 7.32
CA ILE A 284 -17.71 -21.37 6.65
C ILE A 284 -16.20 -21.13 6.73
N VAL A 285 -15.52 -21.29 5.60
CA VAL A 285 -14.08 -21.08 5.47
C VAL A 285 -13.84 -19.76 4.76
N LYS A 286 -13.10 -18.87 5.41
CA LYS A 286 -12.73 -17.55 4.90
C LYS A 286 -11.29 -17.60 4.43
N LEU A 287 -11.06 -17.33 3.15
CA LEU A 287 -9.74 -17.33 2.52
C LEU A 287 -9.48 -15.94 1.94
N VAL A 288 -8.37 -15.32 2.35
CA VAL A 288 -7.93 -14.03 1.82
C VAL A 288 -6.57 -14.21 1.14
N ASN A 289 -6.52 -13.90 -0.15
CA ASN A 289 -5.29 -13.82 -0.93
C ASN A 289 -4.98 -12.36 -1.23
N THR A 290 -3.98 -11.80 -0.54
CA THR A 290 -3.50 -10.42 -0.78
C THR A 290 -2.31 -10.38 -1.75
N SER A 291 -1.95 -11.51 -2.36
CA SER A 291 -0.91 -11.58 -3.39
C SER A 291 -1.43 -11.07 -4.73
N SER A 292 -0.51 -10.59 -5.58
CA SER A 292 -0.75 -10.33 -7.01
C SER A 292 -0.89 -11.60 -7.83
N GLU A 293 -0.54 -12.76 -7.26
CA GLU A 293 -0.62 -14.05 -7.92
C GLU A 293 -1.85 -14.83 -7.45
N ALA A 294 -2.54 -15.45 -8.41
CA ALA A 294 -3.58 -16.43 -8.09
C ALA A 294 -2.96 -17.72 -7.56
N THR A 295 -3.74 -18.49 -6.80
CA THR A 295 -3.32 -19.78 -6.26
C THR A 295 -4.49 -20.76 -6.28
N THR A 296 -4.24 -22.02 -5.94
CA THR A 296 -5.27 -23.03 -5.75
C THR A 296 -5.25 -23.47 -4.28
N ALA A 297 -6.43 -23.50 -3.66
CA ALA A 297 -6.58 -23.97 -2.29
C ALA A 297 -7.29 -25.33 -2.27
N ARG A 298 -6.77 -26.24 -1.44
CA ARG A 298 -7.48 -27.47 -1.04
C ARG A 298 -8.00 -27.29 0.38
N ILE A 299 -9.31 -27.19 0.54
CA ILE A 299 -9.96 -27.24 1.85
C ILE A 299 -10.25 -28.71 2.14
N ASN A 300 -9.66 -29.24 3.21
CA ASN A 300 -9.88 -30.60 3.67
C ASN A 300 -10.63 -30.56 5.02
N LEU A 301 -11.84 -31.13 5.07
CA LEU A 301 -12.67 -31.22 6.28
C LEU A 301 -12.33 -32.47 7.12
N LYS A 302 -11.21 -33.12 6.83
CA LYS A 302 -10.73 -34.38 7.39
C LYS A 302 -11.75 -35.51 7.21
N ASN A 303 -12.28 -36.03 8.31
CA ASN A 303 -13.19 -37.17 8.32
C ASN A 303 -14.67 -36.78 8.12
N HIS A 304 -14.94 -35.52 7.77
CA HIS A 304 -16.29 -35.05 7.46
C HIS A 304 -16.54 -35.11 5.96
N LYS A 305 -17.68 -35.67 5.60
CA LYS A 305 -18.14 -35.71 4.20
C LYS A 305 -18.69 -34.34 3.81
N SER A 306 -18.36 -33.92 2.60
CA SER A 306 -18.94 -32.76 1.95
C SER A 306 -19.77 -33.19 0.74
N SER A 307 -20.87 -32.49 0.50
CA SER A 307 -21.84 -32.81 -0.55
C SER A 307 -22.26 -31.60 -1.37
N VAL A 308 -22.28 -30.42 -0.75
CA VAL A 308 -22.66 -29.15 -1.38
C VAL A 308 -21.65 -28.09 -0.98
N GLY A 309 -21.26 -27.26 -1.93
CA GLY A 309 -20.37 -26.15 -1.66
C GLY A 309 -20.72 -24.93 -2.51
N ARG A 310 -20.53 -23.75 -1.94
CA ARG A 310 -20.60 -22.48 -2.66
C ARG A 310 -19.50 -21.55 -2.21
N VAL A 311 -19.12 -20.62 -3.07
CA VAL A 311 -18.17 -19.57 -2.74
C VAL A 311 -18.73 -18.20 -3.11
N VAL A 312 -18.68 -17.28 -2.15
CA VAL A 312 -18.85 -15.84 -2.41
C VAL A 312 -17.47 -15.24 -2.54
N ARG A 313 -17.18 -14.58 -3.66
CA ARG A 313 -15.87 -13.97 -3.94
C ARG A 313 -15.98 -12.47 -4.09
N LEU A 314 -15.05 -11.73 -3.51
CA LEU A 314 -14.76 -10.34 -3.84
C LEU A 314 -13.34 -10.29 -4.40
N THR A 315 -13.16 -9.79 -5.62
CA THR A 315 -11.86 -9.73 -6.29
C THR A 315 -11.83 -8.56 -7.28
N GLY A 316 -10.63 -8.18 -7.75
CA GLY A 316 -10.44 -7.13 -8.75
C GLY A 316 -9.25 -7.43 -9.66
N ASP A 317 -9.10 -6.62 -10.72
CA ASP A 317 -7.98 -6.69 -11.67
C ASP A 317 -6.62 -6.41 -11.01
N LYS A 318 -6.63 -5.60 -9.95
CA LYS A 318 -5.46 -5.25 -9.14
C LYS A 318 -5.89 -4.95 -7.71
N GLY A 319 -4.97 -5.09 -6.76
CA GLY A 319 -5.20 -4.72 -5.36
C GLY A 319 -5.57 -3.24 -5.16
N THR A 320 -5.12 -2.36 -6.05
CA THR A 320 -5.48 -0.93 -6.04
C THR A 320 -6.79 -0.62 -6.77
N ALA A 321 -7.59 -1.63 -7.14
CA ALA A 321 -8.88 -1.41 -7.78
C ALA A 321 -9.87 -0.74 -6.82
N GLU A 322 -10.60 0.26 -7.33
CA GLU A 322 -11.56 1.08 -6.58
C GLU A 322 -12.88 1.13 -7.35
N ASN A 323 -14.00 1.12 -6.62
CA ASN A 323 -15.26 1.59 -7.20
C ASN A 323 -15.25 3.11 -7.19
N THR A 324 -15.81 3.75 -8.20
CA THR A 324 -16.03 5.21 -8.23
C THR A 324 -17.51 5.51 -8.51
N ILE A 325 -17.96 6.74 -8.26
CA ILE A 325 -19.37 7.10 -8.51
C ILE A 325 -19.76 6.92 -9.99
N ASP A 326 -18.78 6.95 -10.89
CA ASP A 326 -18.93 6.73 -12.31
C ASP A 326 -18.79 5.25 -12.70
N GLU A 327 -18.02 4.47 -11.94
CA GLU A 327 -17.79 3.04 -12.13
C GLU A 327 -18.12 2.26 -10.83
N LEU A 328 -19.42 1.98 -10.62
CA LEU A 328 -19.94 1.47 -9.35
C LEU A 328 -19.61 -0.01 -9.07
N THR A 329 -19.22 -0.77 -10.10
CA THR A 329 -19.19 -2.24 -10.05
C THR A 329 -17.85 -2.85 -10.41
N ARG A 330 -16.74 -2.10 -10.31
CA ARG A 330 -15.41 -2.61 -10.63
C ARG A 330 -14.97 -3.73 -9.68
N VAL A 331 -15.33 -3.62 -8.41
CA VAL A 331 -15.05 -4.57 -7.33
C VAL A 331 -16.35 -4.83 -6.58
N VAL A 332 -17.02 -5.93 -6.94
CA VAL A 332 -18.30 -6.36 -6.35
C VAL A 332 -18.30 -7.87 -6.13
N PRO A 333 -19.07 -8.39 -5.17
CA PRO A 333 -19.10 -9.81 -4.92
C PRO A 333 -19.79 -10.59 -6.04
N THR A 334 -19.24 -11.77 -6.32
CA THR A 334 -19.86 -12.81 -7.14
C THR A 334 -20.09 -14.06 -6.31
N GLU A 335 -21.02 -14.92 -6.73
CA GLU A 335 -21.29 -16.21 -6.09
C GLU A 335 -21.28 -17.31 -7.15
N GLU A 336 -20.67 -18.44 -6.81
CA GLU A 336 -20.71 -19.65 -7.63
C GLU A 336 -20.83 -20.91 -6.78
N GLN A 337 -21.34 -21.97 -7.39
CA GLN A 337 -21.30 -23.31 -6.81
C GLN A 337 -19.92 -23.91 -7.00
N VAL A 338 -19.43 -24.60 -5.97
CA VAL A 338 -18.24 -25.45 -6.07
C VAL A 338 -18.66 -26.89 -5.85
N SER A 339 -17.90 -27.84 -6.41
CA SER A 339 -18.22 -29.27 -6.30
C SER A 339 -17.28 -29.92 -5.28
N PRO A 340 -17.72 -30.16 -4.04
CA PRO A 340 -16.91 -30.89 -3.08
C PRO A 340 -16.74 -32.35 -3.52
N ASP A 341 -15.62 -32.94 -3.12
CA ASP A 341 -15.39 -34.38 -3.17
C ASP A 341 -15.66 -34.99 -1.78
N ALA A 342 -15.18 -36.21 -1.54
CA ALA A 342 -15.51 -36.99 -0.35
C ALA A 342 -15.03 -36.36 0.96
N ASP A 343 -13.97 -35.55 0.94
CA ASP A 343 -13.30 -35.03 2.13
C ASP A 343 -13.07 -33.50 2.10
N GLY A 344 -13.59 -32.80 1.08
CA GLY A 344 -13.54 -31.35 1.04
C GLY A 344 -13.77 -30.75 -0.35
N VAL A 345 -13.12 -29.62 -0.63
CA VAL A 345 -13.21 -28.96 -1.94
C VAL A 345 -11.88 -28.35 -2.37
N THR A 346 -11.59 -28.43 -3.67
CA THR A 346 -10.49 -27.72 -4.32
C THR A 346 -11.06 -26.58 -5.14
N LEU A 347 -10.48 -25.39 -5.01
CA LEU A 347 -10.92 -24.23 -5.76
C LEU A 347 -9.76 -23.29 -6.06
N ASP A 348 -9.88 -22.59 -7.19
CA ASP A 348 -9.00 -21.48 -7.52
C ASP A 348 -9.32 -20.28 -6.63
N ILE A 349 -8.26 -19.65 -6.17
CA ILE A 349 -8.26 -18.44 -5.35
C ILE A 349 -7.56 -17.33 -6.16
N PRO A 350 -8.33 -16.40 -6.75
CA PRO A 350 -7.76 -15.30 -7.53
C PRO A 350 -6.77 -14.46 -6.73
N ALA A 351 -5.88 -13.77 -7.43
CA ALA A 351 -5.09 -12.69 -6.85
C ALA A 351 -6.00 -11.62 -6.24
N ASN A 352 -5.55 -10.93 -5.19
CA ASN A 352 -6.28 -9.84 -4.54
C ASN A 352 -7.75 -10.20 -4.25
N SER A 353 -8.01 -11.27 -3.48
CA SER A 353 -9.37 -11.77 -3.29
C SER A 353 -9.74 -12.12 -1.85
N LEU A 354 -11.01 -11.93 -1.52
CA LEU A 354 -11.70 -12.51 -0.37
C LEU A 354 -12.65 -13.60 -0.89
N ASN A 355 -12.58 -14.79 -0.30
CA ASN A 355 -13.37 -15.94 -0.71
C ASN A 355 -14.02 -16.54 0.54
N ILE A 356 -15.35 -16.54 0.59
CA ILE A 356 -16.12 -17.20 1.64
C ILE A 356 -16.67 -18.50 1.08
N VAL A 357 -16.04 -19.61 1.45
CA VAL A 357 -16.45 -20.95 1.02
C VAL A 357 -17.37 -21.54 2.09
N ARG A 358 -18.59 -21.89 1.70
CA ARG A 358 -19.55 -22.60 2.57
C ARG A 358 -19.66 -24.03 2.09
N ILE A 359 -19.43 -24.99 2.98
CA ILE A 359 -19.42 -26.42 2.67
C ILE A 359 -20.36 -27.14 3.64
N LYS A 360 -21.19 -28.03 3.11
CA LYS A 360 -22.14 -28.85 3.88
C LYS A 360 -21.91 -30.34 3.71
#